data_AF-A0A3R0MUZ2-F1
#
_entry.id   AF-A0A3R0MUZ2-F1
#
_cell.length_a   1.000
_cell.length_b   1.000
_cell.length_c   1.000
_cell.angle_alpha   90.00
_cell.angle_beta   90.00
_cell.angle_gamma   90.00
#
_symmetry.space_group_name_H-M   'P 1'
#
loop_
_entity.id
_entity.type
_entity.pdbx_description
1 polymer ?
#
loop_
_entity_poly.entity_id
_entity_poly.type
_entity_poly.pdbx_seq_one_letter_code
_entity_poly.pdbx_strand_id
1 'polypeptide(L)'
;MALISEDGNTVWSAEYDEWGNLLNEENPHHVYQSYRLPGQQHDEESGLYYNRNRYYDPLQGRYITQDPIGLRGEWNLYKYPLNPVRFIDSLGLKFHVNGDPSDFNQAVEYLKQDSRMKEAIDFLSSSEETIKIEYIDETDVRFDPDKMTIYWNGKAALFCSTDLKSKSQSPALGLGHEFAHAHLYLIDKDGYMGLVRRADEQYKNKEEARVITLIEQHAAKTLGECTRTAYNGVYYRVNTPTQTATINGTPE
;
A
#
# COMPACT_ATOMS: atom_id res chain seq x y z
N MET A 1 -2.65 -27.57 5.45
CA MET A 1 -2.48 -26.58 6.54
C MET A 1 -2.71 -27.29 7.88
N ALA A 2 -2.03 -26.88 8.95
CA ALA A 2 -2.22 -27.47 10.27
C ALA A 2 -2.09 -26.41 11.37
N LEU A 3 -2.87 -26.58 12.44
CA LEU A 3 -2.72 -25.86 13.70
C LEU A 3 -2.09 -26.79 14.72
N ILE A 4 -1.04 -26.30 15.38
CA ILE A 4 -0.27 -27.03 16.36
C ILE A 4 -0.50 -26.39 17.73
N SER A 5 -0.80 -27.22 18.73
CA SER A 5 -0.89 -26.81 20.14
C SER A 5 0.47 -26.45 20.72
N GLU A 6 0.49 -25.84 21.90
CA GLU A 6 1.72 -25.52 22.64
C GLU A 6 2.58 -26.77 22.93
N ASP A 7 1.94 -27.93 23.11
CA ASP A 7 2.59 -29.21 23.35
C ASP A 7 3.11 -29.90 22.07
N GLY A 8 2.95 -29.27 20.91
CA GLY A 8 3.42 -29.80 19.61
C GLY A 8 2.46 -30.78 18.93
N ASN A 9 1.26 -30.98 19.46
CA ASN A 9 0.25 -31.85 18.85
C ASN A 9 -0.59 -31.10 17.81
N THR A 10 -0.91 -31.75 16.69
CA THR A 10 -1.86 -31.23 15.70
C THR A 10 -3.27 -31.22 16.29
N VAL A 11 -3.87 -30.03 16.39
CA VAL A 11 -5.24 -29.86 16.92
C VAL A 11 -6.29 -29.68 15.82
N TRP A 12 -5.83 -29.31 14.63
CA TRP A 12 -6.64 -29.19 13.42
C TRP A 12 -5.72 -29.32 12.20
N SER A 13 -6.17 -30.00 11.16
CA SER A 13 -5.48 -29.98 9.86
C SER A 13 -6.47 -30.06 8.71
N ALA A 14 -6.10 -29.45 7.59
CA ALA A 14 -6.88 -29.44 6.38
C ALA A 14 -6.01 -29.58 5.15
N GLU A 15 -6.51 -30.29 4.16
CA GLU A 15 -5.95 -30.37 2.81
C GLU A 15 -6.81 -29.55 1.86
N TYR A 16 -6.17 -28.78 1.00
CA TYR A 16 -6.82 -27.92 0.02
C TYR A 16 -6.33 -28.26 -1.37
N ASP A 17 -7.20 -28.12 -2.37
CA ASP A 17 -6.76 -28.11 -3.77
C ASP A 17 -6.07 -26.78 -4.13
N GLU A 18 -5.64 -26.64 -5.39
CA GLU A 18 -4.94 -25.45 -5.87
C GLU A 18 -5.81 -24.18 -5.82
N TRP A 19 -7.13 -24.32 -5.78
CA TRP A 19 -8.10 -23.23 -5.72
C TRP A 19 -8.65 -23.01 -4.31
N GLY A 20 -8.11 -23.71 -3.31
CA GLY A 20 -8.50 -23.55 -1.92
C GLY A 20 -9.74 -24.31 -1.52
N ASN A 21 -10.31 -25.20 -2.36
CA ASN A 21 -11.39 -26.07 -1.93
C ASN A 21 -10.89 -27.04 -0.86
N LEU A 22 -11.64 -27.15 0.23
CA LEU A 22 -11.34 -28.08 1.31
C LEU A 22 -11.58 -29.52 0.83
N LEU A 23 -10.51 -30.29 0.71
CA LEU A 23 -10.55 -31.70 0.28
C LEU A 23 -10.73 -32.65 1.47
N ASN A 24 -10.01 -32.38 2.55
CA ASN A 24 -10.07 -33.15 3.77
C ASN A 24 -9.88 -32.24 4.97
N GLU A 25 -10.57 -32.54 6.07
CA GLU A 25 -10.42 -31.83 7.34
C GLU A 25 -10.40 -32.84 8.50
N GLU A 26 -9.37 -32.72 9.33
CA GLU A 26 -9.28 -33.40 10.62
C GLU A 26 -9.43 -32.35 11.73
N ASN A 27 -10.57 -32.40 12.43
CA ASN A 27 -10.89 -31.46 13.49
C ASN A 27 -11.47 -32.19 14.73
N PRO A 28 -10.68 -33.05 15.41
CA PRO A 28 -11.16 -33.85 16.55
C PRO A 28 -11.57 -32.99 17.76
N HIS A 29 -11.12 -31.74 17.82
CA HIS A 29 -11.36 -30.83 18.93
C HIS A 29 -12.39 -29.74 18.62
N HIS A 30 -13.05 -29.79 17.46
CA HIS A 30 -14.04 -28.81 17.01
C HIS A 30 -13.54 -27.35 17.11
N VAL A 31 -12.28 -27.13 16.77
CA VAL A 31 -11.66 -25.80 16.75
C VAL A 31 -12.22 -25.00 15.59
N TYR A 32 -12.63 -23.76 15.86
CA TYR A 32 -13.02 -22.83 14.80
C TYR A 32 -11.78 -22.34 14.05
N GLN A 33 -11.71 -22.63 12.75
CA GLN A 33 -10.63 -22.21 11.87
C GLN A 33 -11.18 -21.61 10.57
N SER A 34 -11.20 -20.28 10.49
CA SER A 34 -11.71 -19.55 9.33
C SER A 34 -10.65 -19.28 8.26
N TYR A 35 -9.36 -19.36 8.55
CA TYR A 35 -8.32 -19.10 7.56
C TYR A 35 -8.24 -20.21 6.50
N ARG A 36 -7.94 -19.81 5.26
CA ARG A 36 -7.81 -20.72 4.09
C ARG A 36 -6.43 -20.52 3.45
N LEU A 37 -6.36 -20.35 2.13
CA LEU A 37 -5.12 -19.94 1.47
C LEU A 37 -4.69 -18.54 1.96
N PRO A 38 -3.44 -18.11 1.70
CA PRO A 38 -2.94 -16.85 2.23
C PRO A 38 -3.82 -15.64 1.90
N GLY A 39 -4.20 -14.88 2.94
CA GLY A 39 -5.06 -13.70 2.81
C GLY A 39 -6.55 -13.98 2.71
N GLN A 40 -6.99 -15.22 2.88
CA GLN A 40 -8.38 -15.64 2.74
C GLN A 40 -9.01 -16.02 4.10
N GLN A 41 -10.23 -15.55 4.34
CA GLN A 41 -11.06 -15.95 5.47
C GLN A 41 -12.39 -16.53 4.97
N HIS A 42 -12.72 -17.75 5.39
CA HIS A 42 -13.97 -18.41 5.07
C HIS A 42 -15.13 -17.74 5.80
N ASP A 43 -16.15 -17.39 5.02
CA ASP A 43 -17.46 -16.99 5.48
C ASP A 43 -18.41 -18.21 5.36
N GLU A 44 -18.81 -18.74 6.50
CA GLU A 44 -19.63 -19.96 6.58
C GLU A 44 -21.05 -19.77 6.04
N GLU A 45 -21.61 -18.55 6.14
CA GLU A 45 -22.98 -18.28 5.67
C GLU A 45 -23.08 -18.36 4.14
N SER A 46 -22.06 -17.86 3.44
CA SER A 46 -22.03 -17.83 1.98
C SER A 46 -21.24 -18.99 1.36
N GLY A 47 -20.35 -19.62 2.11
CA GLY A 47 -19.36 -20.60 1.61
C GLY A 47 -18.21 -19.97 0.82
N LEU A 48 -18.14 -18.64 0.77
CA LEU A 48 -17.14 -17.89 0.01
C LEU A 48 -15.95 -17.51 0.88
N TYR A 49 -14.84 -17.16 0.24
CA TYR A 49 -13.64 -16.70 0.92
C TYR A 49 -13.47 -15.20 0.75
N TYR A 50 -13.41 -14.48 1.86
CA TYR A 50 -13.18 -13.05 1.89
C TYR A 50 -11.68 -12.74 1.76
N ASN A 51 -11.32 -12.03 0.68
CA ASN A 51 -9.99 -11.49 0.41
C ASN A 51 -10.03 -9.96 0.47
N ARG A 52 -10.21 -9.40 1.68
CA ARG A 52 -10.27 -7.94 1.98
C ARG A 52 -11.26 -7.14 1.11
N ASN A 53 -10.95 -6.90 -0.15
CA ASN A 53 -11.77 -6.10 -1.06
C ASN A 53 -12.73 -6.93 -1.93
N ARG A 54 -12.59 -8.26 -1.96
CA ARG A 54 -13.41 -9.13 -2.83
C ARG A 54 -13.75 -10.46 -2.18
N TYR A 55 -14.88 -11.03 -2.58
CA TYR A 55 -15.26 -12.42 -2.27
C TYR A 55 -14.83 -13.35 -3.40
N TYR A 56 -14.11 -14.39 -3.02
CA TYR A 56 -13.58 -15.45 -3.86
C TYR A 56 -14.41 -16.72 -3.72
N ASP A 57 -14.76 -17.33 -4.85
CA ASP A 57 -15.41 -18.63 -4.92
C ASP A 57 -14.36 -19.70 -5.31
N PRO A 58 -13.97 -20.59 -4.38
CA PRO A 58 -12.99 -21.63 -4.63
C PRO A 58 -13.49 -22.69 -5.62
N LEU A 59 -14.81 -22.94 -5.71
CA LEU A 59 -15.38 -23.91 -6.65
C LEU A 59 -15.21 -23.45 -8.11
N GLN A 60 -15.29 -22.13 -8.32
CA GLN A 60 -15.12 -21.52 -9.64
C GLN A 60 -13.70 -21.02 -9.90
N GLY A 61 -12.83 -21.00 -8.89
CA GLY A 61 -11.46 -20.50 -9.00
C GLY A 61 -11.39 -19.00 -9.30
N ARG A 62 -12.38 -18.19 -8.86
CA ARG A 62 -12.51 -16.78 -9.28
C ARG A 62 -13.21 -15.91 -8.24
N TYR A 63 -13.08 -14.60 -8.37
CA TYR A 63 -13.92 -13.65 -7.64
C TYR A 63 -15.36 -13.68 -8.15
N ILE A 64 -16.32 -13.48 -7.26
CA ILE A 64 -17.76 -13.41 -7.60
C ILE A 64 -18.24 -11.97 -7.83
N THR A 65 -17.49 -10.99 -7.32
CA THR A 65 -17.67 -9.58 -7.63
C THR A 65 -16.69 -9.18 -8.72
N GLN A 66 -17.09 -8.26 -9.59
CA GLN A 66 -16.15 -7.66 -10.53
C GLN A 66 -15.00 -7.06 -9.74
N ASP A 67 -13.81 -7.14 -10.33
CA ASP A 67 -12.65 -6.44 -9.86
C ASP A 67 -13.04 -4.97 -9.79
N PRO A 68 -13.02 -4.34 -8.60
CA PRO A 68 -13.30 -2.91 -8.47
C PRO A 68 -12.42 -2.08 -9.42
N ILE A 69 -11.31 -2.67 -9.88
CA ILE A 69 -10.36 -2.06 -10.77
C ILE A 69 -10.74 -2.14 -12.27
N GLY A 70 -11.80 -2.86 -12.64
CA GLY A 70 -12.31 -2.93 -14.02
C GLY A 70 -11.32 -3.55 -15.01
N LEU A 71 -11.50 -3.26 -16.31
CA LEU A 71 -10.70 -3.87 -17.41
C LEU A 71 -9.21 -3.48 -17.37
N ARG A 72 -8.84 -2.60 -16.43
CA ARG A 72 -7.48 -2.12 -16.18
C ARG A 72 -6.65 -3.05 -15.30
N GLY A 73 -7.28 -3.99 -14.61
CA GLY A 73 -6.61 -5.10 -13.94
C GLY A 73 -6.17 -6.13 -14.97
N GLU A 74 -7.16 -6.75 -15.59
CA GLU A 74 -7.04 -7.58 -16.78
C GLU A 74 -8.40 -7.59 -17.52
N TRP A 75 -8.46 -8.20 -18.71
CA TRP A 75 -9.72 -8.35 -19.44
C TRP A 75 -10.75 -9.21 -18.70
N ASN A 76 -10.31 -10.07 -17.79
CA ASN A 76 -11.19 -10.88 -16.95
C ASN A 76 -11.33 -10.26 -15.56
N LEU A 77 -12.41 -9.51 -15.37
CA LEU A 77 -12.73 -8.79 -14.12
C LEU A 77 -12.95 -9.70 -12.91
N TYR A 78 -13.04 -11.00 -13.10
CA TYR A 78 -13.31 -11.89 -11.97
C TYR A 78 -12.10 -12.77 -11.67
N LYS A 79 -10.99 -12.55 -12.37
CA LYS A 79 -9.86 -13.45 -12.32
C LYS A 79 -9.19 -13.42 -10.94
N TYR A 80 -9.01 -14.62 -10.40
CA TYR A 80 -7.97 -14.90 -9.41
C TYR A 80 -6.69 -15.33 -10.15
N PRO A 81 -5.47 -15.10 -9.63
CA PRO A 81 -4.24 -15.43 -10.36
C PRO A 81 -4.24 -16.87 -10.90
N LEU A 82 -3.88 -17.04 -12.19
CA LEU A 82 -3.91 -18.34 -12.90
C LEU A 82 -2.96 -19.39 -12.30
N ASN A 83 -2.01 -18.95 -11.47
CA ASN A 83 -1.15 -19.83 -10.70
C ASN A 83 -1.19 -19.37 -9.23
N PRO A 84 -2.22 -19.79 -8.48
CA PRO A 84 -2.46 -19.34 -7.10
C PRO A 84 -1.41 -19.86 -6.10
N VAL A 85 -0.64 -20.88 -6.50
CA VAL A 85 0.49 -21.41 -5.72
C VAL A 85 1.70 -20.46 -5.78
N ARG A 86 1.90 -19.76 -6.90
CA ARG A 86 3.01 -18.82 -7.10
C ARG A 86 2.64 -17.36 -6.86
N PHE A 87 1.40 -16.98 -7.18
CA PHE A 87 0.92 -15.60 -7.12
C PHE A 87 -0.32 -15.52 -6.26
N ILE A 88 -0.27 -14.67 -5.25
CA ILE A 88 -1.35 -14.48 -4.27
C ILE A 88 -1.79 -13.02 -4.37
N ASP A 89 -3.10 -12.79 -4.40
CA ASP A 89 -3.67 -11.46 -4.25
C ASP A 89 -4.13 -11.24 -2.80
N SER A 90 -3.16 -10.91 -1.94
CA SER A 90 -3.35 -10.73 -0.49
C SER A 90 -4.11 -9.46 -0.12
N LEU A 91 -4.22 -8.51 -1.05
CA LEU A 91 -4.84 -7.21 -0.79
C LEU A 91 -6.16 -7.04 -1.56
N GLY A 92 -6.34 -7.67 -2.71
CA GLY A 92 -7.49 -7.39 -3.58
C GLY A 92 -7.43 -6.00 -4.22
N LEU A 93 -6.23 -5.45 -4.50
CA LEU A 93 -6.00 -4.02 -4.78
C LEU A 93 -5.39 -3.69 -6.15
N LYS A 94 -5.55 -2.41 -6.56
CA LYS A 94 -5.21 -1.80 -7.86
C LYS A 94 -3.79 -1.25 -8.04
N PHE A 95 -2.87 -1.45 -7.10
CA PHE A 95 -1.51 -0.94 -7.32
C PHE A 95 -0.73 -1.91 -8.21
N HIS A 96 -0.28 -1.45 -9.37
CA HIS A 96 0.62 -2.24 -10.21
C HIS A 96 2.07 -1.91 -9.86
N VAL A 97 2.72 -2.79 -9.10
CA VAL A 97 4.11 -2.58 -8.64
C VAL A 97 5.08 -3.27 -9.61
N ASN A 98 5.95 -2.48 -10.23
CA ASN A 98 7.01 -2.98 -11.10
C ASN A 98 8.23 -3.43 -10.28
N GLY A 99 8.25 -4.68 -9.83
CA GLY A 99 9.36 -5.25 -9.07
C GLY A 99 8.89 -6.05 -7.85
N ASP A 100 9.76 -6.19 -6.85
CA ASP A 100 9.40 -6.80 -5.57
C ASP A 100 8.47 -5.87 -4.77
N PRO A 101 7.24 -6.29 -4.41
CA PRO A 101 6.31 -5.45 -3.68
C PRO A 101 6.58 -5.40 -2.17
N SER A 102 7.62 -6.06 -1.64
CA SER A 102 7.90 -6.12 -0.19
C SER A 102 8.01 -4.73 0.45
N ASP A 103 8.86 -3.86 -0.11
CA ASP A 103 9.04 -2.49 0.41
C ASP A 103 7.73 -1.69 0.27
N PHE A 104 7.04 -1.80 -0.86
CA PHE A 104 5.75 -1.14 -1.09
C PHE A 104 4.69 -1.54 -0.07
N ASN A 105 4.52 -2.85 0.16
CA ASN A 105 3.55 -3.37 1.11
C ASN A 105 3.88 -2.91 2.54
N GLN A 106 5.17 -2.91 2.91
CA GLN A 106 5.61 -2.41 4.21
C GLN A 106 5.30 -0.92 4.37
N ALA A 107 5.53 -0.12 3.33
CA ALA A 107 5.21 1.31 3.34
C ALA A 107 3.70 1.56 3.46
N VAL A 108 2.87 0.84 2.72
CA VAL A 108 1.41 0.99 2.75
C VAL A 108 0.84 0.63 4.13
N GLU A 109 1.24 -0.50 4.71
CA GLU A 109 0.76 -0.90 6.04
C GLU A 109 1.26 0.08 7.13
N TYR A 110 2.46 0.64 6.97
CA TYR A 110 2.95 1.70 7.86
C TYR A 110 2.12 2.99 7.75
N LEU A 111 1.85 3.47 6.53
CA LEU A 111 1.04 4.65 6.26
C LEU A 111 -0.39 4.52 6.78
N LYS A 112 -0.98 3.32 6.72
CA LYS A 112 -2.36 3.06 7.18
C LYS A 112 -2.58 3.22 8.69
N GLN A 113 -1.51 3.41 9.47
CA GLN A 113 -1.63 3.81 10.89
C GLN A 113 -2.17 5.24 11.03
N ASP A 114 -2.00 6.09 10.02
CA ASP A 114 -2.63 7.41 9.93
C ASP A 114 -4.01 7.33 9.26
N SER A 115 -5.03 7.90 9.89
CA SER A 115 -6.41 7.80 9.39
C SER A 115 -6.61 8.47 8.03
N ARG A 116 -5.97 9.61 7.77
CA ARG A 116 -6.13 10.34 6.50
C ARG A 116 -5.38 9.65 5.37
N MET A 117 -4.20 9.12 5.65
CA MET A 117 -3.48 8.28 4.67
C MET A 117 -4.24 7.00 4.39
N LYS A 118 -4.82 6.35 5.41
CA LYS A 118 -5.67 5.18 5.21
C LYS A 118 -6.85 5.49 4.29
N GLU A 119 -7.59 6.58 4.56
CA GLU A 119 -8.70 7.02 3.70
C GLU A 119 -8.26 7.27 2.26
N ALA A 120 -7.15 8.00 2.05
CA ALA A 120 -6.63 8.27 0.72
C ALA A 120 -6.19 6.98 0.00
N ILE A 121 -5.46 6.09 0.68
CA ILE A 121 -5.02 4.80 0.12
C ILE A 121 -6.22 3.92 -0.22
N ASP A 122 -7.23 3.86 0.64
CA ASP A 122 -8.45 3.07 0.41
C ASP A 122 -9.26 3.66 -0.76
N PHE A 123 -9.34 4.98 -0.91
CA PHE A 123 -9.93 5.61 -2.09
C PHE A 123 -9.17 5.24 -3.36
N LEU A 124 -7.85 5.44 -3.38
CA LEU A 124 -7.00 5.11 -4.55
C LEU A 124 -7.11 3.64 -4.94
N SER A 125 -7.14 2.79 -3.92
CA SER A 125 -7.33 1.35 -4.02
C SER A 125 -8.66 0.95 -4.67
N SER A 126 -9.72 1.73 -4.42
CA SER A 126 -11.07 1.51 -4.94
C SER A 126 -11.35 2.24 -6.26
N SER A 127 -10.42 3.08 -6.74
CA SER A 127 -10.62 3.92 -7.92
C SER A 127 -10.72 3.13 -9.22
N GLU A 128 -11.44 3.66 -10.21
CA GLU A 128 -11.41 3.17 -11.59
C GLU A 128 -10.07 3.42 -12.29
N GLU A 129 -9.13 4.21 -11.76
CA GLU A 129 -7.81 4.47 -12.35
C GLU A 129 -6.69 3.61 -11.72
N THR A 130 -5.82 3.00 -12.54
CA THR A 130 -4.71 2.16 -12.03
C THR A 130 -3.49 3.03 -11.78
N ILE A 131 -2.98 3.02 -10.55
CA ILE A 131 -1.72 3.68 -10.21
C ILE A 131 -0.59 2.66 -10.31
N LYS A 132 0.36 2.95 -11.21
CA LYS A 132 1.60 2.18 -11.33
C LYS A 132 2.62 2.69 -10.32
N ILE A 133 3.36 1.78 -9.70
CA ILE A 133 4.47 2.08 -8.81
C ILE A 133 5.74 1.63 -9.51
N GLU A 134 6.59 2.60 -9.87
CA GLU A 134 7.88 2.35 -10.50
C GLU A 134 9.01 2.66 -9.52
N TYR A 135 9.80 1.64 -9.18
CA TYR A 135 10.96 1.84 -8.34
C TYR A 135 12.04 2.62 -9.09
N ILE A 136 12.58 3.65 -8.44
CA ILE A 136 13.70 4.44 -8.93
C ILE A 136 14.87 4.42 -7.94
N ASP A 137 16.10 4.53 -8.46
CA ASP A 137 17.31 4.67 -7.63
C ASP A 137 17.59 6.14 -7.26
N GLU A 138 16.95 7.07 -7.96
CA GLU A 138 17.07 8.51 -7.76
C GLU A 138 16.20 9.00 -6.59
N THR A 139 16.33 10.28 -6.25
CA THR A 139 15.60 10.91 -5.14
C THR A 139 14.35 11.67 -5.58
N ASP A 140 14.06 11.71 -6.88
CA ASP A 140 12.91 12.42 -7.45
C ASP A 140 11.63 11.57 -7.34
N VAL A 141 11.17 11.40 -6.10
CA VAL A 141 9.87 10.79 -5.80
C VAL A 141 8.79 11.72 -6.31
N ARG A 142 7.90 11.21 -7.19
CA ARG A 142 6.89 12.03 -7.86
C ARG A 142 5.71 11.22 -8.40
N PHE A 143 4.56 11.84 -8.47
CA PHE A 143 3.38 11.40 -9.19
C PHE A 143 3.32 12.05 -10.59
N ASP A 144 3.26 11.22 -11.63
CA ASP A 144 3.03 11.61 -13.01
C ASP A 144 1.55 11.37 -13.37
N PRO A 145 0.73 12.44 -13.47
CA PRO A 145 -0.71 12.33 -13.72
C PRO A 145 -1.07 11.91 -15.14
N ASP A 146 -0.15 12.10 -16.11
CA ASP A 146 -0.37 11.71 -17.50
C ASP A 146 -0.15 10.21 -17.68
N LYS A 147 0.78 9.62 -16.91
CA LYS A 147 1.07 8.18 -16.92
C LYS A 147 0.36 7.39 -15.82
N MET A 148 -0.31 8.06 -14.88
CA MET A 148 -0.83 7.48 -13.65
C MET A 148 0.24 6.64 -12.94
N THR A 149 1.44 7.19 -12.79
CA THR A 149 2.61 6.48 -12.26
C THR A 149 3.23 7.25 -11.11
N ILE A 150 3.47 6.59 -9.99
CA ILE A 150 4.29 7.09 -8.90
C ILE A 150 5.68 6.47 -9.05
N TYR A 151 6.67 7.33 -9.22
CA TYR A 151 8.07 6.96 -9.16
C TYR A 151 8.51 7.04 -7.71
N TRP A 152 8.99 5.94 -7.14
CA TRP A 152 9.27 5.86 -5.72
C TRP A 152 10.60 5.16 -5.42
N ASN A 153 11.37 5.72 -4.51
CA ASN A 153 12.58 5.10 -3.99
C ASN A 153 12.32 4.65 -2.55
N GLY A 154 12.17 3.33 -2.34
CA GLY A 154 11.93 2.73 -1.02
C GLY A 154 13.09 2.86 -0.04
N LYS A 155 14.19 3.51 -0.43
CA LYS A 155 15.41 3.73 0.37
C LYS A 155 15.79 5.21 0.50
N ALA A 156 15.02 6.16 -0.03
CA ALA A 156 15.33 7.59 0.04
C ALA A 156 14.52 8.30 1.15
N ALA A 157 15.14 8.50 2.31
CA ALA A 157 14.58 9.27 3.42
C ALA A 157 14.85 10.78 3.21
N LEU A 158 13.93 11.66 3.66
CA LEU A 158 14.00 13.10 3.40
C LEU A 158 14.13 13.92 4.69
N PHE A 159 15.23 14.66 4.87
CA PHE A 159 15.40 15.52 6.05
C PHE A 159 14.49 16.76 6.01
N CYS A 160 13.78 17.02 7.12
CA CYS A 160 12.88 18.18 7.23
C CYS A 160 13.60 19.53 7.38
N SER A 161 14.86 19.50 7.82
CA SER A 161 15.77 20.64 7.94
C SER A 161 17.21 20.19 7.70
N THR A 162 18.09 21.10 7.31
CA THR A 162 19.54 20.89 7.21
C THR A 162 20.26 21.10 8.55
N ASP A 163 19.54 21.46 9.61
CA ASP A 163 20.13 21.68 10.95
C ASP A 163 20.69 20.38 11.56
N LEU A 164 21.73 20.52 12.39
CA LEU A 164 22.25 19.42 13.20
C LEU A 164 21.14 18.79 14.05
N LYS A 165 21.11 17.45 14.12
CA LYS A 165 20.07 16.64 14.79
C LYS A 165 18.67 16.70 14.13
N SER A 166 18.56 17.27 12.93
CA SER A 166 17.35 17.15 12.14
C SER A 166 17.02 15.69 11.88
N LYS A 167 15.73 15.36 12.06
CA LYS A 167 15.17 14.05 11.75
C LYS A 167 14.71 14.04 10.30
N SER A 168 14.68 12.85 9.71
CA SER A 168 14.08 12.65 8.39
C SER A 168 12.65 12.16 8.48
N GLN A 169 11.93 12.35 7.37
CA GLN A 169 10.79 11.54 6.99
C GLN A 169 11.28 10.23 6.38
N SER A 170 10.49 9.17 6.53
CA SER A 170 10.76 7.87 5.94
C SER A 170 10.44 7.86 4.44
N PRO A 171 11.01 6.92 3.66
CA PRO A 171 10.59 6.69 2.28
C PRO A 171 9.08 6.43 2.14
N ALA A 172 8.46 5.79 3.14
CA ALA A 172 7.02 5.55 3.17
C ALA A 172 6.23 6.85 3.22
N LEU A 173 6.65 7.85 4.02
CA LEU A 173 5.97 9.14 4.04
C LEU A 173 6.11 9.90 2.70
N GLY A 174 7.24 9.72 2.01
CA GLY A 174 7.41 10.17 0.62
C GLY A 174 6.43 9.50 -0.35
N LEU A 175 6.18 8.19 -0.22
CA LEU A 175 5.12 7.52 -1.00
C LEU A 175 3.72 8.07 -0.67
N GLY A 176 3.45 8.31 0.62
CA GLY A 176 2.18 8.89 1.08
C GLY A 176 1.93 10.30 0.54
N HIS A 177 2.99 11.10 0.38
CA HIS A 177 2.93 12.39 -0.30
C HIS A 177 2.41 12.24 -1.74
N GLU A 178 2.96 11.30 -2.51
CA GLU A 178 2.52 11.08 -3.90
C GLU A 178 1.11 10.49 -3.99
N PHE A 179 0.71 9.64 -3.03
CA PHE A 179 -0.69 9.22 -2.91
C PHE A 179 -1.63 10.40 -2.70
N ALA A 180 -1.24 11.42 -1.93
CA ALA A 180 -2.07 12.59 -1.72
C ALA A 180 -2.28 13.42 -3.00
N HIS A 181 -1.27 13.49 -3.88
CA HIS A 181 -1.40 14.10 -5.20
C HIS A 181 -2.33 13.29 -6.09
N ALA A 182 -2.11 11.98 -6.19
CA ALA A 182 -2.97 11.09 -6.97
C ALA A 182 -4.42 11.12 -6.49
N HIS A 183 -4.63 11.17 -5.17
CA HIS A 183 -5.96 11.22 -4.56
C HIS A 183 -6.73 12.48 -5.00
N LEU A 184 -6.12 13.67 -4.92
CA LEU A 184 -6.79 14.88 -5.38
C LEU A 184 -7.00 14.87 -6.89
N TYR A 185 -6.00 14.45 -7.67
CA TYR A 185 -6.12 14.38 -9.13
C TYR A 185 -7.33 13.54 -9.58
N LEU A 186 -7.62 12.46 -8.86
CA LEU A 186 -8.75 11.57 -9.16
C LEU A 186 -10.10 12.08 -8.65
N ILE A 187 -10.13 12.92 -7.62
CA ILE A 187 -11.37 13.51 -7.08
C ILE A 187 -11.76 14.79 -7.82
N ASP A 188 -10.77 15.65 -8.10
CA ASP A 188 -10.96 16.96 -8.71
C ASP A 188 -9.74 17.32 -9.57
N LYS A 189 -9.73 16.81 -10.80
CA LYS A 189 -8.66 17.05 -11.77
C LYS A 189 -8.45 18.54 -12.06
N ASP A 190 -9.53 19.31 -12.20
CA ASP A 190 -9.43 20.74 -12.51
C ASP A 190 -8.88 21.53 -11.31
N GLY A 191 -9.31 21.19 -10.10
CA GLY A 191 -8.77 21.74 -8.86
C GLY A 191 -7.28 21.42 -8.67
N TYR A 192 -6.90 20.16 -8.90
CA TYR A 192 -5.49 19.74 -8.89
C TYR A 192 -4.66 20.58 -9.88
N MET A 193 -5.08 20.66 -11.15
CA MET A 193 -4.35 21.43 -12.16
C MET A 193 -4.31 22.93 -11.83
N GLY A 194 -5.37 23.47 -11.24
CA GLY A 194 -5.42 24.85 -10.76
C GLY A 194 -4.47 25.14 -9.60
N LEU A 195 -4.20 24.15 -8.75
CA LEU A 195 -3.24 24.26 -7.65
C LEU A 195 -1.79 24.12 -8.15
N VAL A 196 -1.51 23.15 -9.03
CA VAL A 196 -0.18 22.94 -9.62
C VAL A 196 0.30 24.17 -10.40
N ARG A 197 -0.60 24.86 -11.11
CA ARG A 197 -0.26 26.07 -11.90
C ARG A 197 -0.01 27.32 -11.05
N ARG A 198 -0.37 27.31 -9.77
CA ARG A 198 -0.18 28.47 -8.88
C ARG A 198 1.10 28.31 -8.08
N ALA A 199 2.08 29.14 -8.41
CA ALA A 199 3.38 29.16 -7.73
C ALA A 199 3.22 29.48 -6.23
N ASP A 200 4.14 28.92 -5.44
CA ASP A 200 4.31 29.20 -4.02
C ASP A 200 5.81 29.21 -3.71
N GLU A 201 6.32 30.29 -3.13
CA GLU A 201 7.76 30.46 -2.91
C GLU A 201 8.34 29.45 -1.91
N GLN A 202 7.53 28.99 -0.94
CA GLN A 202 7.96 28.09 0.11
C GLN A 202 7.81 26.62 -0.30
N TYR A 203 6.76 26.32 -1.06
CA TYR A 203 6.37 24.95 -1.39
C TYR A 203 6.42 24.62 -2.89
N LYS A 204 7.05 25.45 -3.74
CA LYS A 204 7.05 25.33 -5.23
C LYS A 204 5.69 25.68 -5.87
N ASN A 205 4.59 25.08 -5.43
CA ASN A 205 3.24 25.42 -5.88
C ASN A 205 2.18 25.18 -4.77
N LYS A 206 0.93 25.58 -5.03
CA LYS A 206 -0.16 25.45 -4.05
C LYS A 206 -0.61 24.01 -3.81
N GLU A 207 -0.32 23.09 -4.72
CA GLU A 207 -0.66 21.67 -4.56
C GLU A 207 0.31 20.97 -3.59
N GLU A 208 1.61 21.23 -3.75
CA GLU A 208 2.65 20.83 -2.80
C GLU A 208 2.39 21.39 -1.40
N ALA A 209 2.02 22.69 -1.32
CA ALA A 209 1.65 23.32 -0.05
C ALA A 209 0.47 22.58 0.62
N ARG A 210 -0.55 22.20 -0.16
CA ARG A 210 -1.71 21.45 0.33
C ARG A 210 -1.30 20.09 0.88
N VAL A 211 -0.47 19.34 0.17
CA VAL A 211 -0.04 18.01 0.62
C VAL A 211 0.81 18.11 1.88
N ILE A 212 1.86 18.94 1.85
CA ILE A 212 2.83 19.09 2.94
C ILE A 212 2.15 19.57 4.23
N THR A 213 1.29 20.59 4.14
CA THR A 213 0.66 21.19 5.34
C THR A 213 -0.58 20.47 5.85
N LEU A 214 -1.18 19.56 5.06
CA LEU A 214 -2.38 18.83 5.47
C LEU A 214 -2.07 17.36 5.76
N ILE A 215 -2.10 16.51 4.75
CA ILE A 215 -2.09 15.06 4.93
C ILE A 215 -0.71 14.53 5.31
N GLU A 216 0.37 15.06 4.72
CA GLU A 216 1.73 14.68 5.08
C GLU A 216 2.06 15.09 6.51
N GLN A 217 1.80 16.35 6.89
CA GLN A 217 2.05 16.81 8.26
C GLN A 217 1.21 16.05 9.30
N HIS A 218 -0.03 15.69 8.96
CA HIS A 218 -0.86 14.87 9.84
C HIS A 218 -0.26 13.48 10.03
N ALA A 219 0.08 12.80 8.93
CA ALA A 219 0.71 11.48 8.97
C ALA A 219 2.07 11.50 9.69
N ALA A 220 2.92 12.49 9.43
CA ALA A 220 4.19 12.65 10.13
C ALA A 220 4.02 12.70 11.64
N LYS A 221 3.04 13.46 12.14
CA LYS A 221 2.74 13.54 13.58
C LYS A 221 2.26 12.21 14.14
N THR A 222 1.37 11.53 13.43
CA THR A 222 0.84 10.22 13.83
C THR A 222 1.95 9.16 13.90
N LEU A 223 2.87 9.18 12.93
CA LEU A 223 3.96 8.20 12.79
C LEU A 223 5.21 8.55 13.61
N GLY A 224 5.23 9.71 14.26
CA GLY A 224 6.37 10.20 15.07
C GLY A 224 7.56 10.68 14.23
N GLU A 225 7.33 11.05 12.98
CA GLU A 225 8.32 11.58 12.04
C GLU A 225 8.39 13.12 12.09
N CYS A 226 9.38 13.69 11.41
CA CYS A 226 9.49 15.14 11.33
C CYS A 226 8.44 15.74 10.37
N THR A 227 8.01 16.97 10.67
CA THR A 227 7.11 17.73 9.81
C THR A 227 7.92 18.70 8.97
N ARG A 228 7.81 18.61 7.64
CA ARG A 228 8.42 19.57 6.73
C ARG A 228 7.72 20.92 6.81
N THR A 229 8.49 21.98 6.58
CA THR A 229 7.99 23.36 6.47
C THR A 229 8.33 23.98 5.11
N ALA A 230 8.96 23.23 4.20
CA ALA A 230 9.29 23.69 2.85
C ALA A 230 9.39 22.48 1.90
N TYR A 231 9.33 22.77 0.60
CA TYR A 231 9.49 21.75 -0.44
C TYR A 231 10.91 21.18 -0.50
N ASN A 232 11.93 22.00 -0.25
CA ASN A 232 13.32 21.55 -0.35
C ASN A 232 13.71 20.64 0.84
N GLY A 233 14.54 19.64 0.57
CA GLY A 233 15.12 18.79 1.60
C GLY A 233 16.35 18.03 1.10
N VAL A 234 17.09 17.44 2.04
CA VAL A 234 18.27 16.62 1.76
C VAL A 234 17.88 15.16 1.89
N TYR A 235 18.19 14.38 0.86
CA TYR A 235 17.91 12.95 0.85
C TYR A 235 19.05 12.15 1.49
N TYR A 236 18.68 11.05 2.15
CA TYR A 236 19.62 10.13 2.74
C TYR A 236 19.18 8.69 2.53
N ARG A 237 20.14 7.80 2.28
CA ARG A 237 19.86 6.40 2.04
C ARG A 237 19.58 5.66 3.34
N VAL A 238 18.46 4.95 3.40
CA VAL A 238 18.07 4.07 4.50
C VAL A 238 17.90 2.62 4.02
N ASN A 239 17.81 1.68 4.96
CA ASN A 239 17.74 0.24 4.63
C ASN A 239 16.31 -0.27 4.44
N THR A 240 15.32 0.39 5.06
CA THR A 240 13.90 0.00 4.98
C THR A 240 13.02 1.21 4.66
N PRO A 241 11.86 1.01 4.02
CA PRO A 241 10.96 2.09 3.65
C PRO A 241 10.34 2.82 4.86
N THR A 242 10.40 2.25 6.05
CA THR A 242 9.86 2.85 7.28
C THR A 242 10.93 3.47 8.17
N GLN A 243 12.21 3.39 7.77
CA GLN A 243 13.31 3.88 8.56
C GLN A 243 13.45 5.40 8.41
N THR A 244 13.62 6.10 9.53
CA THR A 244 14.06 7.50 9.57
C THR A 244 15.54 7.59 9.91
N ALA A 245 16.17 8.69 9.50
CA ALA A 245 17.56 9.02 9.80
C ALA A 245 17.62 10.27 10.69
N THR A 246 18.76 10.48 11.36
CA THR A 246 19.06 11.71 12.12
C THR A 246 20.45 12.20 11.73
N ILE A 247 20.58 13.50 11.46
CA ILE A 247 21.87 14.11 11.13
C ILE A 247 22.73 14.15 12.41
N ASN A 248 23.70 13.24 12.52
CA ASN A 248 24.62 13.16 13.67
C ASN A 248 26.00 13.81 13.43
N GLY A 249 26.21 14.47 12.28
CA GLY A 249 27.45 15.18 11.94
C GLY A 249 27.32 15.98 10.64
N THR A 250 28.23 16.94 10.42
CA THR A 250 28.29 17.75 9.18
C THR A 250 28.58 16.85 7.97
N PRO A 251 27.96 17.10 6.79
CA PRO A 251 28.37 16.44 5.55
C PRO A 251 29.84 16.77 5.29
N GLU A 252 30.68 15.74 5.13
CA GLU A 252 32.05 15.89 4.58
C GLU A 252 32.00 16.27 3.09
#